data_AF-A0A6I3CQY6-F1
#
_entry.id   AF-A0A6I3CQY6-F1
#
_cell.length_a   1.000
_cell.length_b   1.000
_cell.length_c   1.000
_cell.angle_alpha   90.00
_cell.angle_beta   90.00
_cell.angle_gamma   90.00
#
_symmetry.space_group_name_H-M   'P 1'
#
loop_
_entity.id
_entity.type
_entity.pdbx_description
1 polymer ?
#
loop_
_entity_poly.entity_id
_entity_poly.type
_entity_poly.pdbx_seq_one_letter_code
_entity_poly.pdbx_strand_id
1 'polypeptide(L)'
;MIEKMRKALDAAVDAIGGQPREGQIEMAEAVANALSDRHHLLVQAGTGTGKSLAYLVPALVHGKKVLVATATLALQRQLVERDLPKIKGALEKELGRDLTFAVYKGVGNYLCLQKMNSAEPDPDGEVLMEIGTLEKDAKRLRAWAETPGVSGDRDDAPDVDRRVWYANSVSGRECIGKDDCAYGSQCFAVNAKAKAQTADVVVTNHTLLAIEIVDSHPILPERDAVILDEAHEFMDRTTQAVTEELTAARVERAAKMAKKHLPGKAADAFAKAADNFAEALTDF
;
A
#
# COMPACT_ATOMS: atom_id res chain seq x y z
N MET A 1 6.40 -22.53 21.71
CA MET A 1 6.12 -21.87 20.42
C MET A 1 6.38 -22.79 19.24
N ILE A 2 7.60 -23.35 19.11
CA ILE A 2 8.00 -24.21 17.98
C ILE A 2 7.04 -25.38 17.71
N GLU A 3 6.67 -26.17 18.72
CA GLU A 3 5.74 -27.31 18.50
C GLU A 3 4.38 -26.85 17.92
N LYS A 4 3.82 -25.75 18.45
CA LYS A 4 2.58 -25.16 17.94
C LYS A 4 2.75 -24.65 16.51
N MET A 5 3.88 -24.03 16.21
CA MET A 5 4.21 -23.56 14.87
C MET A 5 4.34 -24.72 13.88
N ARG A 6 4.99 -25.83 14.26
CA ARG A 6 5.12 -27.03 13.42
C ARG A 6 3.76 -27.59 13.03
N LYS A 7 2.87 -27.83 14.01
CA LYS A 7 1.51 -28.32 13.74
C LYS A 7 0.72 -27.35 12.84
N ALA A 8 0.84 -26.05 13.09
CA ALA A 8 0.22 -25.02 12.25
C ALA A 8 0.78 -25.02 10.82
N LEU A 9 2.10 -25.22 10.65
CA LEU A 9 2.73 -25.28 9.34
C LEU A 9 2.27 -26.51 8.56
N ASP A 10 2.22 -27.67 9.22
CA ASP A 10 1.72 -28.90 8.62
C ASP A 10 0.26 -28.73 8.17
N ALA A 11 -0.60 -28.18 9.03
CA ALA A 11 -2.00 -27.88 8.70
C ALA A 11 -2.12 -26.90 7.51
N ALA A 12 -1.27 -25.88 7.44
CA ALA A 12 -1.25 -24.92 6.35
C ALA A 12 -0.78 -25.55 5.02
N VAL A 13 0.24 -26.41 5.07
CA VAL A 13 0.76 -27.14 3.91
C VAL A 13 -0.28 -28.12 3.38
N ASP A 14 -0.94 -28.87 4.25
CA ASP A 14 -2.01 -29.80 3.89
C ASP A 14 -3.20 -29.07 3.25
N ALA A 15 -3.60 -27.92 3.80
CA ALA A 15 -4.71 -27.13 3.28
C ALA A 15 -4.52 -26.65 1.84
N ILE A 16 -3.27 -26.47 1.41
CA ILE A 16 -2.95 -26.07 0.03
C ILE A 16 -2.62 -27.26 -0.89
N GLY A 17 -2.73 -28.50 -0.41
CA GLY A 17 -2.31 -29.71 -1.13
C GLY A 17 -0.81 -29.76 -1.38
N GLY A 18 -0.03 -29.10 -0.52
CA GLY A 18 1.42 -29.03 -0.60
C GLY A 18 2.10 -30.28 -0.05
N GLN A 19 3.43 -30.21 0.07
CA GLN A 19 4.23 -31.20 0.76
C GLN A 19 5.26 -30.46 1.62
N PRO A 20 5.59 -30.96 2.82
CA PRO A 20 6.58 -30.34 3.68
C PRO A 20 7.95 -30.32 3.01
N ARG A 21 8.69 -29.24 3.21
CA ARG A 21 10.05 -29.05 2.68
C ARG A 21 10.98 -28.69 3.82
N GLU A 22 12.15 -29.31 3.86
CA GLU A 22 13.13 -29.09 4.94
C GLU A 22 13.50 -27.61 5.11
N GLY A 23 13.82 -26.91 4.02
CA GLY A 23 14.14 -25.48 4.09
C GLY A 23 12.96 -24.58 4.47
N GLN A 24 11.71 -25.00 4.21
CA GLN A 24 10.52 -24.27 4.66
C GLN A 24 10.39 -24.34 6.17
N ILE A 25 10.57 -25.56 6.67
CA ILE A 25 10.54 -25.94 8.06
C ILE A 25 11.62 -25.19 8.85
N GLU A 26 12.87 -25.23 8.36
CA GLU A 26 14.02 -24.59 9.00
C GLU A 26 13.81 -23.08 9.09
N MET A 27 13.36 -22.47 7.98
CA MET A 27 13.01 -21.05 7.96
C MET A 27 11.89 -20.73 8.95
N ALA A 28 10.83 -21.54 9.01
CA ALA A 28 9.70 -21.28 9.90
C ALA A 28 10.08 -21.38 11.39
N GLU A 29 10.96 -22.31 11.75
CA GLU A 29 11.52 -22.40 13.10
C GLU A 29 12.40 -21.21 13.43
N ALA A 30 13.27 -20.81 12.51
CA ALA A 30 14.12 -19.64 12.69
C ALA A 30 13.26 -18.37 12.89
N VAL A 31 12.24 -18.16 12.05
CA VAL A 31 11.32 -17.02 12.19
C VAL A 31 10.56 -17.08 13.51
N ALA A 32 10.05 -18.25 13.90
CA ALA A 32 9.36 -18.39 15.19
C ALA A 32 10.27 -18.04 16.38
N ASN A 33 11.51 -18.53 16.39
CA ASN A 33 12.48 -18.19 17.43
C ASN A 33 12.80 -16.68 17.43
N ALA A 34 13.00 -16.07 16.27
CA ALA A 34 13.24 -14.63 16.15
C ALA A 34 12.11 -13.78 16.72
N LEU A 35 10.85 -14.17 16.46
CA LEU A 35 9.66 -13.52 17.00
C LEU A 35 9.55 -13.70 18.52
N SER A 36 9.83 -14.91 19.02
CA SER A 36 9.77 -15.26 20.44
C SER A 36 10.84 -14.54 21.26
N ASP A 37 12.08 -14.60 20.80
CA ASP A 37 13.27 -14.15 21.52
C ASP A 37 13.63 -12.69 21.21
N ARG A 38 12.88 -12.05 20.29
CA ARG A 38 13.04 -10.65 19.88
C ARG A 38 14.42 -10.29 19.34
N HIS A 39 14.94 -11.09 18.42
CA HIS A 39 16.18 -10.79 17.70
C HIS A 39 15.96 -10.64 16.20
N HIS A 40 16.91 -10.01 15.51
CA HIS A 40 16.89 -9.89 14.06
C HIS A 40 17.35 -11.19 13.40
N LEU A 41 16.64 -11.58 12.34
CA LEU A 41 16.95 -12.75 11.54
C LEU A 41 17.07 -12.34 10.07
N LEU A 42 18.15 -12.78 9.42
CA LEU A 42 18.32 -12.67 7.98
C LEU A 42 18.28 -14.08 7.38
N VAL A 43 17.36 -14.32 6.45
CA VAL A 43 17.20 -15.62 5.79
C VAL A 43 17.39 -15.45 4.29
N GLN A 44 18.26 -16.28 3.71
CA GLN A 44 18.32 -16.48 2.27
C GLN A 44 17.60 -17.79 1.93
N ALA A 45 16.43 -17.67 1.28
CA ALA A 45 15.64 -18.82 0.85
C ALA A 45 15.60 -18.87 -0.68
N GLY A 46 15.82 -20.05 -1.26
CA GLY A 46 15.69 -20.28 -2.69
C GLY A 46 14.26 -20.10 -3.20
N THR A 47 14.11 -19.92 -4.51
CA THR A 47 12.79 -19.96 -5.15
C THR A 47 12.15 -21.33 -4.92
N GLY A 48 10.84 -21.35 -4.67
CA GLY A 48 10.14 -22.60 -4.38
C GLY A 48 10.43 -23.20 -3.00
N THR A 49 11.17 -22.55 -2.09
CA THR A 49 11.30 -23.03 -0.71
C THR A 49 9.99 -22.95 0.09
N GLY A 50 8.96 -22.26 -0.41
CA GLY A 50 7.71 -22.03 0.34
C GLY A 50 7.85 -20.89 1.35
N LYS A 51 8.73 -19.92 1.05
CA LYS A 51 9.09 -18.74 1.86
C LYS A 51 7.88 -18.05 2.48
N SER A 52 6.82 -17.83 1.70
CA SER A 52 5.62 -17.14 2.17
C SER A 52 4.96 -17.83 3.35
N LEU A 53 4.72 -19.14 3.28
CA LEU A 53 4.18 -19.88 4.43
C LEU A 53 5.18 -19.93 5.59
N ALA A 54 6.47 -20.05 5.29
CA ALA A 54 7.52 -20.12 6.30
C ALA A 54 7.61 -18.86 7.16
N TYR A 55 7.21 -17.68 6.68
CA TYR A 55 7.12 -16.48 7.52
C TYR A 55 5.68 -16.14 7.98
N LEU A 56 4.64 -16.47 7.19
CA LEU A 56 3.25 -16.16 7.54
C LEU A 56 2.73 -17.02 8.68
N VAL A 57 3.01 -18.32 8.66
CA VAL A 57 2.55 -19.25 9.70
C VAL A 57 3.11 -18.86 11.07
N PRO A 58 4.43 -18.69 11.27
CA PRO A 58 4.95 -18.27 12.57
C PRO A 58 4.45 -16.87 12.97
N ALA A 59 4.24 -15.94 12.02
CA ALA A 59 3.64 -14.64 12.32
C ALA A 59 2.22 -14.76 12.90
N LEU A 60 1.39 -15.66 12.37
CA LEU A 60 0.04 -15.93 12.89
C LEU A 60 0.09 -16.70 14.21
N VAL A 61 1.03 -17.63 14.38
CA VAL A 61 1.23 -18.38 15.63
C VAL A 61 1.71 -17.48 16.77
N HIS A 62 2.48 -16.42 16.46
CA HIS A 62 3.00 -15.44 17.42
C HIS A 62 1.91 -14.80 18.29
N GLY A 63 0.70 -14.64 17.76
CA GLY A 63 -0.44 -14.12 18.52
C GLY A 63 -0.38 -12.63 18.86
N LYS A 64 0.62 -11.91 18.32
CA LYS A 64 0.71 -10.44 18.37
C LYS A 64 0.79 -9.90 16.95
N LYS A 65 0.51 -8.60 16.78
CA LYS A 65 0.49 -8.00 15.45
C LYS A 65 1.86 -8.05 14.78
N VAL A 66 1.90 -8.59 13.56
CA VAL A 66 3.09 -8.60 12.70
C VAL A 66 2.81 -7.82 11.43
N LEU A 67 3.75 -6.94 11.07
CA LEU A 67 3.74 -6.24 9.79
C LEU A 67 4.57 -7.04 8.77
N VAL A 68 4.02 -7.32 7.61
CA VAL A 68 4.75 -7.90 6.46
C VAL A 68 4.87 -6.81 5.40
N ALA A 69 6.08 -6.34 5.14
CA ALA A 69 6.35 -5.40 4.06
C ALA A 69 6.94 -6.15 2.86
N THR A 70 6.38 -5.93 1.67
CA THR A 70 6.84 -6.58 0.44
C THR A 70 7.33 -5.57 -0.60
N ALA A 71 8.17 -6.03 -1.53
CA ALA A 71 8.73 -5.18 -2.58
C ALA A 71 7.71 -4.76 -3.65
N THR A 72 6.74 -5.63 -3.98
CA THR A 72 5.82 -5.41 -5.11
C THR A 72 4.36 -5.62 -4.73
N LEU A 73 3.48 -4.89 -5.40
CA LEU A 73 2.03 -5.03 -5.28
C LEU A 73 1.55 -6.44 -5.68
N ALA A 74 2.19 -7.07 -6.67
CA ALA A 74 1.85 -8.42 -7.10
C ALA A 74 2.07 -9.47 -6.00
N LEU A 75 3.22 -9.40 -5.30
CA LEU A 75 3.50 -10.27 -4.16
C LEU A 75 2.52 -10.02 -3.02
N GLN A 76 2.20 -8.75 -2.74
CA GLN A 76 1.21 -8.40 -1.73
C GLN A 76 -0.17 -9.01 -2.02
N ARG A 77 -0.66 -8.91 -3.26
CA ARG A 77 -1.93 -9.54 -3.67
C ARG A 77 -1.88 -11.05 -3.52
N GLN A 78 -0.79 -11.68 -3.95
CA GLN A 78 -0.61 -13.11 -3.78
C GLN A 78 -0.75 -13.53 -2.30
N LEU A 79 -0.17 -12.78 -1.37
CA LEU A 79 -0.29 -13.10 0.05
C LEU A 79 -1.73 -12.99 0.54
N VAL A 80 -2.46 -11.94 0.16
CA VAL A 80 -3.73 -11.58 0.81
C VAL A 80 -4.95 -12.15 0.11
N GLU A 81 -4.93 -12.27 -1.22
CA GLU A 81 -6.05 -12.81 -2.00
C GLU A 81 -5.97 -14.33 -2.13
N ARG A 82 -4.78 -14.92 -1.97
CA ARG A 82 -4.55 -16.34 -2.25
C ARG A 82 -3.94 -17.09 -1.09
N ASP A 83 -2.75 -16.71 -0.65
CA ASP A 83 -1.98 -17.57 0.26
C ASP A 83 -2.59 -17.58 1.67
N LEU A 84 -2.91 -16.40 2.25
CA LEU A 84 -3.55 -16.27 3.57
C LEU A 84 -4.99 -16.84 3.61
N PRO A 85 -5.91 -16.54 2.66
CA PRO A 85 -7.24 -17.12 2.67
C PRO A 85 -7.26 -18.64 2.59
N LYS A 86 -6.34 -19.25 1.85
CA LYS A 86 -6.25 -20.71 1.70
C LYS A 86 -5.86 -21.43 3.00
N ILE A 87 -4.99 -20.83 3.80
CA ILE A 87 -4.52 -21.44 5.05
C ILE A 87 -5.35 -21.03 6.27
N LYS A 88 -6.14 -19.95 6.16
CA LYS A 88 -6.91 -19.37 7.26
C LYS A 88 -7.71 -20.41 8.05
N GLY A 89 -8.62 -21.14 7.39
CA GLY A 89 -9.52 -22.07 8.08
C GLY A 89 -8.79 -23.23 8.77
N ALA A 90 -7.71 -23.74 8.16
CA ALA A 90 -6.89 -24.79 8.76
C ALA A 90 -6.13 -24.26 10.00
N LEU A 91 -5.58 -23.05 9.91
CA LEU A 91 -4.90 -22.41 11.01
C LEU A 91 -5.86 -21.99 12.14
N GLU A 92 -7.05 -21.49 11.85
CA GLU A 92 -8.05 -21.17 12.88
C GLU A 92 -8.44 -22.41 13.69
N LYS A 93 -8.62 -23.55 13.00
CA LYS A 93 -8.88 -24.83 13.64
C LYS A 93 -7.72 -25.29 14.53
N GLU A 94 -6.48 -25.19 14.05
CA GLU A 94 -5.29 -25.61 14.79
C GLU A 94 -4.95 -24.67 15.96
N LEU A 95 -5.15 -23.36 15.78
CA LEU A 95 -4.80 -22.35 16.78
C LEU A 95 -5.93 -22.07 17.78
N GLY A 96 -7.16 -22.47 17.47
CA GLY A 96 -8.34 -22.28 18.31
C GLY A 96 -8.78 -20.83 18.48
N ARG A 97 -8.55 -19.98 17.46
CA ARG A 97 -8.89 -18.55 17.46
C ARG A 97 -9.11 -18.05 16.04
N ASP A 98 -9.89 -16.98 15.91
CA ASP A 98 -10.06 -16.29 14.62
C ASP A 98 -8.75 -15.60 14.20
N LEU A 99 -8.49 -15.63 12.90
CA LEU A 99 -7.32 -15.01 12.28
C LEU A 99 -7.74 -13.92 11.31
N THR A 100 -7.12 -12.75 11.49
CA THR A 100 -7.40 -11.55 10.71
C THR A 100 -6.14 -11.05 10.03
N PHE A 101 -6.29 -10.66 8.76
CA PHE A 101 -5.24 -10.02 8.00
C PHE A 101 -5.81 -8.88 7.18
N ALA A 102 -5.01 -7.85 6.97
CA ALA A 102 -5.42 -6.67 6.22
C ALA A 102 -4.29 -6.13 5.36
N VAL A 103 -4.67 -5.49 4.26
CA VAL A 103 -3.77 -4.72 3.42
C VAL A 103 -3.85 -3.25 3.81
N TYR A 104 -2.70 -2.61 3.98
CA TYR A 104 -2.64 -1.17 4.12
C TYR A 104 -1.53 -0.54 3.30
N LYS A 105 -1.91 0.48 2.52
CA LYS A 105 -1.07 1.19 1.56
C LYS A 105 -1.16 2.70 1.77
N GLY A 106 -0.28 3.46 1.12
CA GLY A 106 -0.36 4.92 1.12
C GLY A 106 -1.64 5.40 0.43
N VAL A 107 -2.16 6.56 0.84
CA VAL A 107 -3.46 7.10 0.39
C VAL A 107 -3.61 7.20 -1.14
N GLY A 108 -2.52 7.39 -1.87
CA GLY A 108 -2.51 7.41 -3.35
C GLY A 108 -2.83 6.08 -4.03
N ASN A 109 -2.95 5.00 -3.26
CA ASN A 109 -3.43 3.69 -3.72
C ASN A 109 -4.93 3.51 -3.50
N TYR A 110 -5.63 4.54 -3.00
CA TYR A 110 -7.07 4.52 -2.82
C TYR A 110 -7.72 5.66 -3.59
N LEU A 111 -8.98 5.45 -4.01
CA LEU A 111 -9.80 6.53 -4.52
C LEU A 111 -10.05 7.59 -3.45
N CYS A 112 -9.96 8.86 -3.86
CA CYS A 112 -10.35 9.99 -3.06
C CYS A 112 -11.75 10.42 -3.48
N LEU A 113 -12.77 10.06 -2.67
CA LEU A 113 -14.16 10.42 -2.95
C LEU A 113 -14.37 11.94 -3.04
N GLN A 114 -13.60 12.74 -2.29
CA GLN A 114 -13.64 14.20 -2.40
C GLN A 114 -13.15 14.66 -3.78
N LYS A 115 -12.00 14.14 -4.25
CA LYS A 115 -11.45 14.51 -5.55
C LYS A 115 -12.36 14.03 -6.68
N MET A 116 -12.84 12.78 -6.60
CA MET A 116 -13.74 12.18 -7.58
C MET A 116 -15.10 12.91 -7.69
N ASN A 117 -15.63 13.44 -6.59
CA ASN A 117 -16.94 14.12 -6.58
C ASN A 117 -16.82 15.65 -6.61
N SER A 118 -15.63 16.20 -6.82
CA SER A 118 -15.46 17.65 -6.94
C SER A 118 -16.19 18.17 -8.18
N ALA A 119 -17.05 19.17 -7.98
CA ALA A 119 -17.74 19.86 -9.07
C ALA A 119 -16.81 20.74 -9.90
N GLU A 120 -15.70 21.20 -9.29
CA GLU A 120 -14.63 21.88 -9.99
C GLU A 120 -13.47 20.92 -10.23
N PRO A 121 -13.15 20.60 -11.50
CA PRO A 121 -11.95 19.84 -11.79
C PRO A 121 -10.71 20.63 -11.36
N ASP A 122 -9.74 19.92 -10.78
CA ASP A 122 -8.39 20.42 -10.65
C ASP A 122 -7.67 20.33 -12.03
N PRO A 123 -6.44 20.83 -12.18
CA PRO A 123 -5.73 20.75 -13.46
C PRO A 123 -5.62 19.33 -14.02
N ASP A 124 -5.62 18.28 -13.18
CA ASP A 124 -5.61 16.89 -13.63
C ASP A 124 -6.98 16.49 -14.20
N GLY A 125 -8.07 16.92 -13.56
CA GLY A 125 -9.44 16.74 -14.02
C GLY A 125 -9.76 17.48 -15.32
N GLU A 126 -9.15 18.65 -15.55
CA GLU A 126 -9.28 19.40 -16.81
C GLU A 126 -8.70 18.61 -18.00
N VAL A 127 -7.52 18.00 -17.82
CA VAL A 127 -6.88 17.15 -18.85
C VAL A 127 -7.74 15.94 -19.23
N LEU A 128 -8.53 15.40 -18.30
CA LEU A 128 -9.43 14.28 -18.59
C LEU A 128 -10.57 14.65 -19.56
N MET A 129 -11.04 15.90 -19.55
CA MET A 129 -12.17 16.34 -20.36
C MET A 129 -11.81 16.56 -21.83
N GLU A 130 -10.52 16.78 -22.13
CA GLU A 130 -10.05 17.05 -23.51
C GLU A 130 -9.83 15.78 -24.35
N ILE A 131 -9.74 14.61 -23.70
CA ILE A 131 -9.36 13.35 -24.36
C ILE A 131 -10.47 12.31 -24.18
N GLY A 132 -11.27 12.09 -25.23
CA GLY A 132 -12.46 11.21 -25.17
C GLY A 132 -12.22 9.74 -24.78
N THR A 133 -11.00 9.22 -24.87
CA THR A 133 -10.66 7.89 -24.33
C THR A 133 -10.59 7.89 -22.80
N LEU A 134 -10.14 8.98 -22.18
CA LEU A 134 -10.06 9.12 -20.72
C LEU A 134 -11.44 9.25 -20.07
N GLU A 135 -12.40 9.82 -20.80
CA GLU A 135 -13.79 9.92 -20.33
C GLU A 135 -14.43 8.54 -20.09
N LYS A 136 -14.17 7.56 -20.96
CA LYS A 136 -14.67 6.18 -20.80
C LYS A 136 -14.10 5.52 -19.56
N ASP A 137 -12.80 5.68 -19.33
CA ASP A 137 -12.12 5.15 -18.15
C ASP A 137 -12.59 5.83 -16.87
N ALA A 138 -12.78 7.15 -16.87
CA ALA A 138 -13.31 7.89 -15.73
C ALA A 138 -14.73 7.44 -15.37
N LYS A 139 -15.60 7.19 -16.37
CA LYS A 139 -16.94 6.63 -16.16
C LYS A 139 -16.90 5.22 -15.56
N ARG A 140 -16.03 4.35 -16.08
CA ARG A 140 -15.83 2.98 -15.54
C ARG A 140 -15.36 3.03 -14.08
N LEU A 141 -14.40 3.91 -13.77
CA LEU A 141 -13.86 4.07 -12.42
C LEU A 141 -14.91 4.57 -11.43
N ARG A 142 -15.73 5.56 -11.83
CA ARG A 142 -16.82 6.09 -10.99
C ARG A 142 -17.91 5.04 -10.76
N ALA A 143 -18.34 4.31 -11.79
CA ALA A 143 -19.32 3.24 -11.64
C ALA A 143 -18.83 2.11 -10.71
N TRP A 144 -17.54 1.79 -10.76
CA TRP A 144 -16.92 0.85 -9.82
C TRP A 144 -16.93 1.40 -8.39
N ALA A 145 -16.59 2.68 -8.20
CA ALA A 145 -16.60 3.33 -6.89
C ALA A 145 -18.00 3.39 -6.23
N GLU A 146 -19.06 3.42 -7.03
CA GLU A 146 -20.46 3.38 -6.57
C GLU A 146 -20.93 1.97 -6.20
N THR A 147 -20.15 0.93 -6.50
CA THR A 147 -20.50 -0.45 -6.17
C THR A 147 -20.48 -0.67 -4.65
N PRO A 148 -21.58 -1.13 -4.03
CA PRO A 148 -21.62 -1.37 -2.59
C PRO A 148 -20.51 -2.33 -2.12
N GLY A 149 -19.77 -1.94 -1.09
CA GLY A 149 -18.72 -2.77 -0.50
C GLY A 149 -17.39 -2.78 -1.25
N VAL A 150 -17.23 -1.94 -2.28
CA VAL A 150 -15.95 -1.78 -2.99
C VAL A 150 -14.82 -1.34 -2.04
N SER A 151 -13.61 -1.83 -2.27
CA SER A 151 -12.45 -1.50 -1.43
C SER A 151 -11.93 -0.09 -1.65
N GLY A 152 -12.17 0.46 -2.84
CA GLY A 152 -11.56 1.70 -3.33
C GLY A 152 -10.05 1.60 -3.57
N ASP A 153 -9.46 0.41 -3.40
CA ASP A 153 -8.05 0.14 -3.67
C ASP A 153 -7.81 0.09 -5.17
N ARG A 154 -6.74 0.75 -5.63
CA ARG A 154 -6.31 0.73 -7.04
C ARG A 154 -6.21 -0.67 -7.61
N ASP A 155 -5.82 -1.61 -6.78
CA ASP A 155 -5.58 -2.97 -7.20
C ASP A 155 -6.86 -3.74 -7.57
N ASP A 156 -7.97 -3.39 -6.93
CA ASP A 156 -9.29 -3.98 -7.20
C ASP A 156 -10.08 -3.18 -8.26
N ALA A 157 -9.55 -2.02 -8.66
CA ALA A 157 -10.18 -1.12 -9.62
C ALA A 157 -10.10 -1.65 -11.05
N PRO A 158 -11.02 -1.24 -11.95
CA PRO A 158 -10.87 -1.49 -13.38
C PRO A 158 -9.54 -0.91 -13.89
N ASP A 159 -8.94 -1.59 -14.86
CA ASP A 159 -7.76 -1.05 -15.54
C ASP A 159 -8.14 0.22 -16.30
N VAL A 160 -7.50 1.33 -15.92
CA VAL A 160 -7.73 2.70 -16.38
C VAL A 160 -6.40 3.40 -16.58
N ASP A 161 -6.39 4.38 -17.49
CA ASP A 161 -5.22 5.24 -17.69
C ASP A 161 -4.72 5.86 -16.37
N ARG A 162 -3.41 5.92 -16.20
CA ARG A 162 -2.76 6.45 -14.99
C ARG A 162 -3.20 7.89 -14.67
N ARG A 163 -3.50 8.70 -15.68
CA ARG A 163 -4.02 10.08 -15.51
C ARG A 163 -5.42 10.08 -14.90
N VAL A 164 -6.27 9.13 -15.30
CA VAL A 164 -7.61 8.96 -14.72
C VAL A 164 -7.51 8.60 -13.25
N TRP A 165 -6.59 7.70 -12.88
CA TRP A 165 -6.35 7.38 -11.47
C TRP A 165 -5.88 8.62 -10.69
N TYR A 166 -4.89 9.36 -11.20
CA TYR A 166 -4.36 10.54 -10.51
C TYR A 166 -5.38 11.66 -10.35
N ALA A 167 -6.26 11.85 -11.32
CA ALA A 167 -7.35 12.81 -11.20
C ALA A 167 -8.41 12.40 -10.16
N ASN A 168 -8.42 11.14 -9.70
CA ASN A 168 -9.40 10.61 -8.73
C ASN A 168 -8.76 10.11 -7.42
N SER A 169 -7.47 10.37 -7.22
CA SER A 169 -6.72 10.01 -6.01
C SER A 169 -5.82 11.18 -5.58
N VAL A 170 -5.27 11.11 -4.38
CA VAL A 170 -4.43 12.16 -3.79
C VAL A 170 -3.16 11.56 -3.21
N SER A 171 -2.07 12.32 -3.21
CA SER A 171 -0.86 11.97 -2.45
C SER A 171 -1.07 12.15 -0.95
N GLY A 172 -0.15 11.61 -0.14
CA GLY A 172 -0.15 11.82 1.31
C GLY A 172 -0.06 13.29 1.71
N ARG A 173 0.66 14.10 0.91
CA ARG A 173 0.84 15.54 1.14
C ARG A 173 -0.38 16.38 0.73
N GLU A 174 -1.17 15.90 -0.23
CA GLU A 174 -2.41 16.56 -0.69
C GLU A 174 -3.64 16.17 0.14
N CYS A 175 -3.59 15.04 0.85
CA CYS A 175 -4.70 14.58 1.67
C CYS A 175 -4.88 15.45 2.91
N ILE A 176 -6.06 16.07 3.05
CA ILE A 176 -6.40 16.95 4.19
C ILE A 176 -6.75 16.18 5.48
N GLY A 177 -6.77 14.85 5.45
CA GLY A 177 -7.09 14.02 6.61
C GLY A 177 -8.59 13.79 6.83
N LYS A 178 -8.92 12.81 7.67
CA LYS A 178 -10.29 12.34 7.90
C LYS A 178 -11.19 13.43 8.50
N ASP A 179 -10.66 14.16 9.47
CA ASP A 179 -11.47 15.04 10.32
C ASP A 179 -11.90 16.31 9.58
N ASP A 180 -11.10 16.77 8.62
CA ASP A 180 -11.39 17.94 7.78
C ASP A 180 -12.05 17.57 6.45
N CYS A 181 -12.06 16.28 6.07
CA CYS A 181 -12.62 15.82 4.81
C CYS A 181 -14.12 15.52 4.92
N ALA A 182 -14.93 16.12 4.04
CA ALA A 182 -16.37 15.87 3.97
C ALA A 182 -16.73 14.39 3.72
N TYR A 183 -15.82 13.62 3.12
CA TYR A 183 -15.96 12.19 2.86
C TYR A 183 -15.19 11.32 3.88
N GLY A 184 -14.66 11.87 4.97
CA GLY A 184 -13.80 11.17 5.92
C GLY A 184 -14.42 9.88 6.49
N SER A 185 -15.73 9.88 6.73
CA SER A 185 -16.48 8.69 7.21
C SER A 185 -16.64 7.59 6.16
N GLN A 186 -16.57 7.94 4.87
CA GLN A 186 -16.69 7.03 3.73
C GLN A 186 -15.33 6.77 3.04
N CYS A 187 -14.25 7.35 3.57
CA CYS A 187 -12.95 7.32 2.93
C CYS A 187 -12.36 5.90 2.91
N PHE A 188 -12.08 5.39 1.71
CA PHE A 188 -11.50 4.06 1.50
C PHE A 188 -10.17 3.85 2.23
N ALA A 189 -9.26 4.84 2.17
CA ALA A 189 -7.97 4.76 2.86
C ALA A 189 -8.12 4.73 4.39
N VAL A 190 -9.07 5.50 4.95
CA VAL A 190 -9.38 5.50 6.38
C VAL A 190 -9.95 4.15 6.80
N ASN A 191 -10.87 3.59 6.01
CA ASN A 191 -11.47 2.28 6.27
C ASN A 191 -10.43 1.15 6.19
N ALA A 192 -9.51 1.20 5.22
CA ALA A 192 -8.39 0.26 5.13
C ALA A 192 -7.45 0.38 6.35
N LYS A 193 -7.11 1.60 6.79
CA LYS A 193 -6.31 1.83 8.00
C LYS A 193 -7.00 1.27 9.25
N ALA A 194 -8.31 1.47 9.39
CA ALA A 194 -9.07 0.95 10.51
C ALA A 194 -9.09 -0.59 10.55
N LYS A 195 -9.23 -1.26 9.40
CA LYS A 195 -9.09 -2.72 9.30
C LYS A 195 -7.68 -3.20 9.69
N ALA A 196 -6.65 -2.48 9.25
CA ALA A 196 -5.26 -2.83 9.58
C ALA A 196 -4.93 -2.62 11.06
N GLN A 197 -5.56 -1.63 11.72
CA GLN A 197 -5.41 -1.41 13.17
C GLN A 197 -5.85 -2.61 14.00
N THR A 198 -6.85 -3.39 13.56
CA THR A 198 -7.35 -4.56 14.32
C THR A 198 -6.82 -5.90 13.82
N ALA A 199 -6.20 -5.97 12.64
CA ALA A 199 -5.70 -7.22 12.06
C ALA A 199 -4.51 -7.84 12.83
N ASP A 200 -4.40 -9.17 12.87
CA ASP A 200 -3.23 -9.90 13.39
C ASP A 200 -2.02 -9.72 12.48
N VAL A 201 -2.21 -9.79 11.16
CA VAL A 201 -1.15 -9.58 10.17
C VAL A 201 -1.52 -8.44 9.24
N VAL A 202 -0.64 -7.46 9.12
CA VAL A 202 -0.83 -6.33 8.20
C VAL A 202 0.18 -6.45 7.08
N VAL A 203 -0.30 -6.53 5.84
CA VAL A 203 0.54 -6.55 4.65
C VAL A 203 0.62 -5.14 4.06
N THR A 204 1.83 -4.62 3.94
CA THR A 204 2.14 -3.32 3.37
C THR A 204 3.26 -3.42 2.33
N ASN A 205 3.64 -2.29 1.74
CA ASN A 205 4.77 -2.22 0.81
C ASN A 205 6.01 -1.58 1.46
N HIS A 206 7.18 -1.82 0.86
CA HIS A 206 8.45 -1.24 1.31
C HIS A 206 8.41 0.29 1.40
N THR A 207 7.78 0.95 0.42
CA THR A 207 7.72 2.42 0.34
C THR A 207 7.05 3.02 1.57
N LEU A 208 5.90 2.49 2.00
CA LEU A 208 5.17 3.04 3.14
C LEU A 208 5.91 2.81 4.46
N LEU A 209 6.54 1.65 4.61
CA LEU A 209 7.40 1.38 5.77
C LEU A 209 8.62 2.31 5.80
N ALA A 210 9.27 2.53 4.66
CA ALA A 210 10.41 3.43 4.54
C ALA A 210 10.03 4.88 4.92
N ILE A 211 8.91 5.39 4.42
CA ILE A 211 8.40 6.72 4.74
C ILE A 211 8.16 6.86 6.25
N GLU A 212 7.48 5.90 6.87
CA GLU A 212 7.25 5.94 8.32
C GLU A 212 8.55 5.99 9.13
N ILE A 213 9.54 5.18 8.75
CA ILE A 213 10.83 5.13 9.46
C ILE A 213 11.56 6.48 9.33
N VAL A 214 11.58 7.05 8.12
CA VAL A 214 12.34 8.27 7.81
C VAL A 214 11.67 9.49 8.41
N ASP A 215 10.35 9.61 8.28
CA ASP A 215 9.57 10.73 8.82
C ASP A 215 9.40 10.64 10.33
N SER A 216 9.75 9.50 10.95
CA SER A 216 9.53 9.21 12.38
C SER A 216 8.09 9.47 12.81
N HIS A 217 7.14 9.24 11.90
CA HIS A 217 5.72 9.50 12.10
C HIS A 217 4.92 8.21 11.92
N PRO A 218 4.19 7.74 12.95
CA PRO A 218 3.50 6.46 12.90
C PRO A 218 2.30 6.51 11.93
N ILE A 219 2.46 5.90 10.75
CA ILE A 219 1.45 5.82 9.69
C ILE A 219 0.78 4.44 9.71
N LEU A 220 1.58 3.39 9.88
CA LEU A 220 1.24 1.98 10.00
C LEU A 220 0.80 1.65 11.43
N PRO A 221 0.02 0.57 11.62
CA PRO A 221 -0.38 0.11 12.95
C PRO A 221 0.80 -0.21 13.87
N GLU A 222 0.61 -0.06 15.17
CA GLU A 222 1.54 -0.56 16.18
C GLU A 222 1.65 -2.09 16.08
N ARG A 223 2.88 -2.60 16.10
CA ARG A 223 3.21 -4.01 15.84
C ARG A 223 4.35 -4.49 16.73
N ASP A 224 4.42 -5.79 16.98
CA ASP A 224 5.50 -6.40 17.76
C ASP A 224 6.72 -6.76 16.90
N ALA A 225 6.50 -7.03 15.61
CA ALA A 225 7.56 -7.38 14.67
C ALA A 225 7.27 -6.92 13.24
N VAL A 226 8.33 -6.81 12.44
CA VAL A 226 8.30 -6.54 11.01
C VAL A 226 9.01 -7.66 10.27
N ILE A 227 8.37 -8.18 9.23
CA ILE A 227 8.95 -9.12 8.26
C ILE A 227 9.15 -8.34 6.96
N LEU A 228 10.40 -8.28 6.49
CA LEU A 228 10.76 -7.68 5.20
C LEU A 228 10.88 -8.80 4.15
N ASP A 229 9.92 -8.87 3.23
CA ASP A 229 9.96 -9.82 2.13
C ASP A 229 10.64 -9.21 0.90
N GLU A 230 11.51 -9.97 0.25
CA GLU A 230 12.43 -9.46 -0.78
C GLU A 230 13.27 -8.29 -0.25
N ALA A 231 13.83 -8.44 0.95
CA ALA A 231 14.59 -7.39 1.65
C ALA A 231 15.74 -6.77 0.84
N HIS A 232 16.24 -7.46 -0.20
CA HIS A 232 17.24 -6.92 -1.12
C HIS A 232 16.72 -5.69 -1.90
N GLU A 233 15.42 -5.61 -2.17
CA GLU A 233 14.78 -4.44 -2.80
C GLU A 233 14.58 -3.27 -1.82
N PHE A 234 14.70 -3.49 -0.51
CA PHE A 234 14.29 -2.50 0.48
C PHE A 234 15.14 -1.22 0.42
N MET A 235 16.43 -1.34 0.15
CA MET A 235 17.34 -0.20 0.04
C MET A 235 16.92 0.73 -1.10
N ASP A 236 16.76 0.20 -2.31
CA ASP A 236 16.39 0.99 -3.49
C ASP A 236 14.99 1.61 -3.33
N ARG A 237 14.04 0.85 -2.76
CA ARG A 237 12.69 1.35 -2.45
C ARG A 237 12.72 2.48 -1.43
N THR A 238 13.60 2.40 -0.44
CA THR A 238 13.78 3.46 0.58
C THR A 238 14.31 4.71 -0.08
N THR A 239 15.39 4.61 -0.86
CA THR A 239 15.97 5.74 -1.60
C THR A 239 14.92 6.44 -2.47
N GLN A 240 14.15 5.68 -3.25
CA GLN A 240 13.08 6.23 -4.07
C GLN A 240 11.98 6.90 -3.24
N ALA A 241 11.61 6.33 -2.09
CA ALA A 241 10.54 6.84 -1.25
C ALA A 241 10.86 8.19 -0.60
N VAL A 242 12.14 8.43 -0.30
CA VAL A 242 12.62 9.67 0.35
C VAL A 242 13.17 10.70 -0.63
N THR A 243 13.31 10.33 -1.90
CA THR A 243 13.80 11.25 -2.93
C THR A 243 12.68 12.22 -3.29
N GLU A 244 12.94 13.51 -3.10
CA GLU A 244 12.06 14.58 -3.57
C GLU A 244 12.46 14.99 -5.00
N GLU A 245 11.48 15.04 -5.90
CA GLU A 245 11.67 15.43 -7.29
C GLU A 245 10.89 16.70 -7.62
N LEU A 246 11.57 17.66 -8.25
CA LEU A 246 10.97 18.86 -8.81
C LEU A 246 11.01 18.78 -10.34
N THR A 247 9.85 18.74 -10.98
CA THR A 247 9.73 18.69 -12.45
C THR A 247 9.03 19.95 -12.97
N ALA A 248 9.33 20.35 -14.22
CA ALA A 248 8.67 21.48 -14.88
C ALA A 248 7.15 21.40 -14.74
N ALA A 249 6.56 20.25 -15.10
CA ALA A 249 5.13 20.01 -14.99
C ALA A 249 4.56 20.18 -13.58
N ARG A 250 5.30 19.79 -12.52
CA ARG A 250 4.88 20.01 -11.12
C ARG A 250 4.85 21.49 -10.76
N VAL A 251 5.86 22.24 -11.18
CA VAL A 251 5.96 23.69 -10.92
C VAL A 251 4.87 24.45 -11.67
N GLU A 252 4.64 24.13 -12.95
CA GLU A 252 3.55 24.70 -13.76
C GLU A 252 2.17 24.40 -13.16
N ARG A 253 1.92 23.16 -12.71
CA ARG A 253 0.67 22.79 -12.02
C ARG A 253 0.48 23.61 -10.76
N ALA A 254 1.52 23.76 -9.94
CA ALA A 254 1.48 24.58 -8.73
C ALA A 254 1.18 26.07 -9.05
N ALA A 255 1.77 26.61 -10.12
CA ALA A 255 1.53 27.98 -10.55
C ALA A 255 0.09 28.20 -11.04
N LYS A 256 -0.46 27.26 -11.82
CA LYS A 256 -1.88 27.28 -12.23
C LYS A 256 -2.82 27.26 -11.03
N MET A 257 -2.55 26.38 -10.06
CA MET A 257 -3.32 26.32 -8.81
C MET A 257 -3.24 27.61 -8.01
N ALA A 258 -2.04 28.18 -7.85
CA ALA A 258 -1.84 29.46 -7.17
C ALA A 258 -2.61 30.60 -7.86
N LYS A 259 -2.60 30.65 -9.20
CA LYS A 259 -3.35 31.63 -9.98
C LYS A 259 -4.87 31.50 -9.82
N LYS A 260 -5.38 30.27 -9.73
CA LYS A 260 -6.80 29.98 -9.51
C LYS A 260 -7.27 30.46 -8.13
N HIS A 261 -6.51 30.16 -7.07
CA HIS A 261 -6.93 30.41 -5.68
C HIS A 261 -6.44 31.73 -5.08
N LEU A 262 -5.37 32.31 -5.63
CA LEU A 262 -4.76 33.56 -5.17
C LEU A 262 -4.40 34.45 -6.39
N PRO A 263 -5.39 34.96 -7.13
CA PRO A 263 -5.13 35.78 -8.30
C PRO A 263 -4.40 37.08 -7.93
N GLY A 264 -3.42 37.47 -8.74
CA GLY A 264 -2.68 38.71 -8.57
C GLY A 264 -1.22 38.62 -9.00
N LYS A 265 -0.48 39.71 -8.77
CA LYS A 265 0.92 39.86 -9.23
C LYS A 265 1.84 38.73 -8.78
N ALA A 266 1.64 38.20 -7.58
CA ALA A 266 2.46 37.11 -7.05
C ALA A 266 2.23 35.81 -7.84
N ALA A 267 0.98 35.46 -8.15
CA ALA A 267 0.67 34.27 -8.94
C ALA A 267 1.12 34.42 -10.40
N ASP A 268 1.01 35.61 -10.99
CA ASP A 268 1.54 35.86 -12.35
C ASP A 268 3.06 35.78 -12.39
N ALA A 269 3.75 36.28 -11.36
CA ALA A 269 5.20 36.14 -11.23
C ALA A 269 5.62 34.68 -11.06
N PHE A 270 4.84 33.89 -10.30
CA PHE A 270 5.10 32.46 -10.13
C PHE A 270 4.88 31.69 -11.44
N ALA A 271 3.81 31.98 -12.18
CA ALA A 271 3.59 31.39 -13.50
C ALA A 271 4.75 31.65 -14.46
N LYS A 272 5.22 32.90 -14.54
CA LYS A 272 6.40 33.23 -15.34
C LYS A 272 7.67 32.50 -14.87
N ALA A 273 7.86 32.36 -13.57
CA ALA A 273 9.00 31.61 -13.03
C ALA A 273 8.92 30.11 -13.35
N ALA A 274 7.71 29.54 -13.37
CA ALA A 274 7.47 28.16 -13.78
C ALA A 274 7.82 27.94 -15.25
N ASP A 275 7.37 28.84 -16.14
CA ASP A 275 7.67 28.78 -17.58
C ASP A 275 9.20 28.87 -17.81
N ASN A 276 9.87 29.83 -17.18
CA ASN A 276 11.33 29.97 -17.26
C ASN A 276 12.07 28.71 -16.76
N PHE A 277 11.57 28.06 -15.71
CA PHE A 277 12.15 26.82 -15.19
C PHE A 277 11.98 25.67 -16.19
N ALA A 278 10.83 25.57 -16.84
CA ALA A 278 10.58 24.59 -17.88
C ALA A 278 11.52 24.78 -19.09
N GLU A 279 11.68 26.03 -19.56
CA GLU A 279 12.62 26.37 -20.62
C GLU A 279 14.06 25.98 -20.25
N ALA A 280 14.52 26.38 -19.05
CA ALA A 280 15.88 26.08 -18.59
C ALA A 280 16.18 24.57 -18.48
N LEU A 281 15.18 23.73 -18.19
CA LEU A 281 15.33 22.28 -18.17
C LEU A 281 15.38 21.66 -19.57
N THR A 282 14.88 22.35 -20.59
CA THR A 282 14.86 21.86 -21.98
C THR A 282 16.20 22.13 -22.68
N ASP A 283 16.95 23.12 -22.19
CA ASP A 283 18.29 23.49 -22.69
C ASP A 283 19.43 22.62 -22.13
N PHE A 284 19.13 21.68 -21.22
CA PHE A 284 20.06 20.74 -20.59
C PHE A 284 19.97 19.33 -21.20
#